data_AF-A0A373LJC8-F1
#
_entry.id   AF-A0A373LJC8-F1
#
_cell.length_a   1.000
_cell.length_b   1.000
_cell.length_c   1.000
_cell.angle_alpha   90.00
_cell.angle_beta   90.00
_cell.angle_gamma   90.00
#
_symmetry.space_group_name_H-M   'P 1'
#
loop_
_entity.id
_entity.type
_entity.pdbx_description
1 polymer ?
#
loop_
_entity_poly.entity_id
_entity_poly.type
_entity_poly.pdbx_seq_one_letter_code
_entity_poly.pdbx_strand_id
1 'polypeptide(L)'
;MNYNKNIISSNTEEKNEKFNNEIEFIYESLEKRKDGTPRQTISNAITVLENDPEFKDSIKRNELSCQTDIVMEMDWRRRSKSFTDTDFNNILLRMEKRYGITRDKNVKRAIDIVSNNNHYHPIVEKLESLKWDGVARVRHLLPRYLGTEESDYVYEATRIMMMGAVERVFNPGCKFEYMVWLVGGQGAGKSSFLRFLTMDNEWFSDDLRKLDDENVFRKIQGHWIIEMAEMLATCNARSVEEIKSFLSRQSETYKVPYETHPEDRPRQCIFVGSSNNADFLPFDRSGNRRFIPIFVDKDKAEHHPLEDEDETRNYIEQCWAEIMDMYHRGVNTKLVFNKELTEKLIEMQKNCMPEDTKVGIIGNFLETTDEDYVCSSMIYELAFHHENEEPKPYESKEIGSIMRNEFSNDWEQISSHRFEKYGTQRGWKRKHIDEFMEVDDNVQLPFDV
;
A
#
# COMPACT_ATOMS: atom_id res chain seq x y z
N MET A 1 -46.35 23.47 -33.03
CA MET A 1 -45.49 23.67 -31.85
C MET A 1 -46.22 23.55 -30.49
N ASN A 2 -47.55 23.36 -30.41
CA ASN A 2 -48.28 23.28 -29.12
C ASN A 2 -48.59 21.85 -28.62
N TYR A 3 -48.30 20.79 -29.38
CA TYR A 3 -48.58 19.41 -28.95
C TYR A 3 -47.49 18.81 -28.03
N ASN A 4 -46.21 19.22 -28.16
CA ASN A 4 -45.13 18.68 -27.33
C ASN A 4 -45.00 19.34 -25.94
N LYS A 5 -45.61 20.51 -25.69
CA LYS A 5 -45.60 21.13 -24.35
C LYS A 5 -46.62 20.50 -23.40
N ASN A 6 -47.79 20.11 -23.92
CA ASN A 6 -48.86 19.53 -23.10
C ASN A 6 -48.56 18.08 -22.67
N ILE A 7 -47.77 17.32 -23.44
CA ILE A 7 -47.39 15.94 -23.09
C ILE A 7 -46.28 15.92 -22.02
N ILE A 8 -45.38 16.91 -22.02
CA ILE A 8 -44.34 17.05 -20.99
C ILE A 8 -44.94 17.57 -19.67
N SER A 9 -45.93 18.48 -19.73
CA SER A 9 -46.61 18.96 -18.52
C SER A 9 -47.48 17.87 -17.87
N SER A 10 -48.23 17.09 -18.67
CA SER A 10 -49.07 15.99 -18.14
C SER A 10 -48.23 14.89 -17.47
N ASN A 11 -47.09 14.51 -18.07
CA ASN A 11 -46.18 13.52 -17.48
C ASN A 11 -45.50 14.00 -16.19
N THR A 12 -45.36 15.31 -15.99
CA THR A 12 -44.76 15.89 -14.78
C THR A 12 -45.80 16.01 -13.66
N GLU A 13 -47.04 16.37 -14.00
CA GLU A 13 -48.17 16.41 -13.06
C GLU A 13 -48.54 15.01 -12.54
N GLU A 14 -48.64 14.00 -13.41
CA GLU A 14 -48.91 12.62 -13.01
C GLU A 14 -47.80 12.04 -12.11
N LYS A 15 -46.52 12.37 -12.39
CA LYS A 15 -45.40 11.97 -11.54
C LYS A 15 -45.47 12.62 -10.15
N ASN A 16 -45.79 13.92 -10.09
CA ASN A 16 -45.92 14.65 -8.84
C ASN A 16 -47.10 14.15 -8.00
N GLU A 17 -48.21 13.79 -8.64
CA GLU A 17 -49.40 13.25 -7.98
C GLU A 17 -49.10 11.87 -7.38
N LYS A 18 -48.44 10.98 -8.14
CA LYS A 18 -47.99 9.68 -7.62
C LYS A 18 -47.01 9.83 -6.44
N PHE A 19 -46.05 10.75 -6.55
CA PHE A 19 -45.09 11.04 -5.49
C PHE A 19 -45.76 11.54 -4.21
N ASN A 20 -46.76 12.42 -4.32
CA ASN A 20 -47.52 12.89 -3.16
C ASN A 20 -48.36 11.79 -2.52
N ASN A 21 -48.96 10.89 -3.33
CA ASN A 21 -49.72 9.75 -2.82
C ASN A 21 -48.83 8.77 -2.02
N GLU A 22 -47.60 8.55 -2.46
CA GLU A 22 -46.62 7.71 -1.75
C GLU A 22 -46.24 8.34 -0.39
N ILE A 23 -46.00 9.66 -0.36
CA ILE A 23 -45.73 10.41 0.88
C ILE A 23 -46.92 10.31 1.86
N GLU A 24 -48.15 10.48 1.37
CA GLU A 24 -49.36 10.41 2.20
C GLU A 24 -49.53 9.02 2.81
N PHE A 25 -49.33 7.96 2.01
CA PHE A 25 -49.36 6.59 2.50
C PHE A 25 -48.33 6.34 3.61
N ILE A 26 -47.11 6.85 3.45
CA ILE A 26 -46.06 6.75 4.48
C ILE A 26 -46.51 7.50 5.74
N TYR A 27 -47.03 8.72 5.61
CA TYR A 27 -47.54 9.50 6.75
C TYR A 27 -48.66 8.79 7.52
N GLU A 28 -49.54 8.09 6.81
CA GLU A 28 -50.60 7.28 7.43
C GLU A 28 -50.06 6.09 8.20
N SER A 29 -48.97 5.48 7.72
CA SER A 29 -48.32 4.33 8.37
C SER A 29 -47.59 4.66 9.67
N LEU A 30 -47.30 5.94 9.94
CA LEU A 30 -46.54 6.35 11.13
C LEU A 30 -47.33 6.12 12.43
N GLU A 31 -46.64 5.73 13.49
CA GLU A 31 -47.26 5.69 14.82
C GLU A 31 -47.66 7.09 15.27
N LYS A 32 -48.94 7.29 15.57
CA LYS A 32 -49.50 8.58 15.98
C LYS A 32 -49.82 8.64 17.46
N ARG A 33 -49.88 9.84 18.00
CA ARG A 33 -50.42 10.15 19.33
C ARG A 33 -51.95 10.20 19.25
N LYS A 34 -52.61 10.33 20.40
CA LYS A 34 -54.08 10.43 20.49
C LYS A 34 -54.64 11.66 19.76
N ASP A 35 -53.83 12.69 19.58
CA ASP A 35 -54.17 13.93 18.85
C ASP A 35 -53.95 13.83 17.33
N GLY A 36 -53.57 12.66 16.82
CA GLY A 36 -53.31 12.42 15.40
C GLY A 36 -51.90 12.84 14.94
N THR A 37 -51.09 13.46 15.80
CA THR A 37 -49.72 13.86 15.45
C THR A 37 -48.75 12.67 15.46
N PRO A 38 -47.82 12.58 14.49
CA PRO A 38 -46.81 11.53 14.49
C PRO A 38 -45.93 11.57 15.75
N ARG A 39 -45.69 10.39 16.32
CA ARG A 39 -44.77 10.24 17.45
C ARG A 39 -43.35 10.54 17.00
N GLN A 40 -42.63 11.27 17.86
CA GLN A 40 -41.21 11.57 17.67
C GLN A 40 -40.37 10.39 18.15
N THR A 41 -40.44 9.25 17.47
CA THR A 41 -39.70 8.01 17.78
C THR A 41 -38.64 7.73 16.72
N ILE A 42 -37.65 6.91 17.07
CA ILE A 42 -36.64 6.43 16.11
C ILE A 42 -37.33 5.57 15.04
N SER A 43 -38.28 4.71 15.45
CA SER A 43 -39.02 3.84 14.52
C SER A 43 -39.71 4.63 13.41
N ASN A 44 -40.44 5.71 13.72
CA ASN A 44 -41.10 6.53 12.70
C ASN A 44 -40.10 7.20 11.76
N ALA A 45 -38.95 7.66 12.29
CA ALA A 45 -37.90 8.23 11.45
C ALA A 45 -37.29 7.18 10.50
N ILE A 46 -37.07 5.94 10.97
CA ILE A 46 -36.64 4.81 10.14
C ILE A 46 -37.67 4.52 9.05
N THR A 47 -38.96 4.41 9.40
CA THR A 47 -40.04 4.18 8.42
C THR A 47 -40.01 5.21 7.30
N VAL A 48 -39.81 6.49 7.62
CA VAL A 48 -39.68 7.54 6.60
C VAL A 48 -38.42 7.34 5.75
N LEU A 49 -37.25 7.12 6.36
CA LEU A 49 -35.99 6.97 5.61
C LEU A 49 -35.99 5.75 4.67
N GLU A 50 -36.65 4.66 5.05
CA GLU A 50 -36.69 3.43 4.24
C GLU A 50 -37.75 3.45 3.13
N ASN A 51 -38.78 4.30 3.25
CA ASN A 51 -39.92 4.29 2.34
C ASN A 51 -40.10 5.59 1.55
N ASP A 52 -39.59 6.74 2.02
CA ASP A 52 -39.68 8.00 1.29
C ASP A 52 -39.01 7.84 -0.08
N PRO A 53 -39.67 8.21 -1.19
CA PRO A 53 -39.13 7.96 -2.52
C PRO A 53 -37.79 8.64 -2.81
N GLU A 54 -37.44 9.68 -2.06
CA GLU A 54 -36.16 10.38 -2.18
C GLU A 54 -35.06 9.76 -1.29
N PHE A 55 -35.42 9.10 -0.19
CA PHE A 55 -34.45 8.52 0.77
C PHE A 55 -34.27 7.02 0.65
N LYS A 56 -35.27 6.34 0.10
CA LYS A 56 -35.26 4.90 -0.08
C LYS A 56 -34.03 4.49 -0.89
N ASP A 57 -33.26 3.55 -0.34
CA ASP A 57 -32.02 3.01 -0.89
C ASP A 57 -30.89 4.05 -1.12
N SER A 58 -31.07 5.30 -0.69
CA SER A 58 -30.11 6.37 -0.95
C SER A 58 -29.04 6.50 0.13
N ILE A 59 -29.39 6.26 1.39
CA ILE A 59 -28.49 6.44 2.53
C ILE A 59 -27.83 5.11 2.86
N LYS A 60 -26.51 5.02 2.67
CA LYS A 60 -25.76 3.79 2.81
C LYS A 60 -24.50 3.95 3.64
N ARG A 61 -24.07 2.90 4.33
CA ARG A 61 -22.77 2.85 5.00
C ARG A 61 -21.70 2.39 4.00
N ASN A 62 -20.64 3.16 3.86
CA ASN A 62 -19.48 2.81 3.07
C ASN A 62 -18.48 2.05 3.96
N GLU A 63 -18.28 0.76 3.67
CA GLU A 63 -17.43 -0.13 4.47
C GLU A 63 -15.92 0.19 4.35
N LEU A 64 -15.50 0.84 3.25
CA LEU A 64 -14.10 1.24 3.06
C LEU A 64 -13.76 2.48 3.91
N SER A 65 -14.64 3.47 3.91
CA SER A 65 -14.42 4.73 4.64
C SER A 65 -15.01 4.71 6.05
N CYS A 66 -15.85 3.73 6.40
CA CYS A 66 -16.66 3.73 7.63
C CYS A 66 -17.43 5.04 7.80
N GLN A 67 -17.96 5.60 6.70
CA GLN A 67 -18.77 6.82 6.71
C GLN A 67 -20.14 6.53 6.09
N THR A 68 -21.12 7.38 6.42
CA THR A 68 -22.41 7.35 5.72
C THR A 68 -22.27 8.13 4.42
N ASP A 69 -22.74 7.53 3.33
CA ASP A 69 -22.86 8.15 2.02
C ASP A 69 -24.34 8.30 1.65
N ILE A 70 -24.61 9.27 0.78
CA ILE A 70 -25.85 9.34 0.02
C ILE A 70 -25.48 9.05 -1.44
N VAL A 71 -25.98 7.94 -1.96
CA VAL A 71 -25.59 7.37 -3.27
C VAL A 71 -26.53 7.71 -4.41
N MET A 72 -27.69 8.31 -4.11
CA MET A 72 -28.65 8.79 -5.12
C MET A 72 -28.66 10.33 -5.20
N GLU A 73 -29.19 10.85 -6.31
CA GLU A 73 -29.41 12.28 -6.49
C GLU A 73 -30.50 12.78 -5.53
N MET A 74 -30.30 13.99 -4.99
CA MET A 74 -31.18 14.63 -4.02
C MET A 74 -31.71 15.95 -4.58
N ASP A 75 -32.82 16.47 -4.04
CA ASP A 75 -33.40 17.75 -4.46
C ASP A 75 -32.55 18.98 -4.05
N TRP A 76 -31.50 18.78 -3.26
CA TRP A 76 -30.51 19.79 -2.91
C TRP A 76 -29.13 19.52 -3.52
N ARG A 77 -28.36 20.60 -3.72
CA ARG A 77 -27.01 20.52 -4.27
C ARG A 77 -26.04 19.87 -3.27
N ARG A 78 -25.34 18.83 -3.72
CA ARG A 78 -24.28 18.14 -2.98
C ARG A 78 -22.91 18.35 -3.61
N ARG A 79 -21.85 18.19 -2.81
CA ARG A 79 -20.44 18.35 -3.26
C ARG A 79 -19.71 17.02 -3.39
N SER A 80 -20.10 16.02 -2.60
CA SER A 80 -19.54 14.67 -2.59
C SER A 80 -20.62 13.66 -2.20
N LYS A 81 -20.30 12.37 -2.28
CA LYS A 81 -21.18 11.28 -1.81
C LYS A 81 -21.26 11.22 -0.28
N SER A 82 -20.22 11.64 0.42
CA SER A 82 -20.17 11.64 1.89
C SER A 82 -21.27 12.48 2.52
N PHE A 83 -21.87 11.96 3.57
CA PHE A 83 -22.90 12.63 4.35
C PHE A 83 -22.33 13.83 5.11
N THR A 84 -23.02 14.97 5.02
CA THR A 84 -22.60 16.23 5.65
C THR A 84 -23.69 16.80 6.57
N ASP A 85 -23.33 17.79 7.39
CA ASP A 85 -24.31 18.53 8.21
C ASP A 85 -25.38 19.23 7.36
N THR A 86 -25.04 19.61 6.11
CA THR A 86 -26.02 20.21 5.19
C THR A 86 -27.05 19.16 4.76
N ASP A 87 -26.62 17.94 4.46
CA ASP A 87 -27.51 16.83 4.15
C ASP A 87 -28.43 16.52 5.34
N PHE A 88 -27.87 16.47 6.55
CA PHE A 88 -28.67 16.29 7.77
C PHE A 88 -29.77 17.35 7.91
N ASN A 89 -29.43 18.62 7.70
CA ASN A 89 -30.39 19.72 7.82
C ASN A 89 -31.50 19.64 6.76
N ASN A 90 -31.18 19.26 5.52
CA ASN A 90 -32.19 19.10 4.47
C ASN A 90 -33.11 17.89 4.73
N ILE A 91 -32.55 16.76 5.19
CA ILE A 91 -33.34 15.59 5.60
C ILE A 91 -34.29 15.97 6.74
N LEU A 92 -33.78 16.67 7.76
CA LEU A 92 -34.59 17.11 8.89
C LEU A 92 -35.70 18.08 8.44
N LEU A 93 -35.40 19.02 7.54
CA LEU A 93 -36.39 19.95 6.98
C LEU A 93 -37.50 19.23 6.22
N ARG A 94 -37.15 18.21 5.42
CA ARG A 94 -38.13 17.40 4.70
C ARG A 94 -38.99 16.58 5.67
N MET A 95 -38.35 15.95 6.67
CA MET A 95 -39.03 15.22 7.73
C MET A 95 -40.02 16.08 8.51
N GLU A 96 -39.65 17.32 8.83
CA GLU A 96 -40.51 18.29 9.49
C GLU A 96 -41.71 18.65 8.59
N LYS A 97 -41.45 19.06 7.34
CA LYS A 97 -42.49 19.57 6.43
C LYS A 97 -43.48 18.50 5.96
N ARG A 98 -43.00 17.30 5.68
CA ARG A 98 -43.81 16.22 5.07
C ARG A 98 -44.39 15.26 6.09
N TYR A 99 -43.67 15.04 7.20
CA TYR A 99 -44.01 13.99 8.16
C TYR A 99 -44.17 14.47 9.60
N GLY A 100 -43.97 15.76 9.88
CA GLY A 100 -44.08 16.32 11.24
C GLY A 100 -43.03 15.77 12.22
N ILE A 101 -41.93 15.19 11.74
CA ILE A 101 -40.83 14.68 12.56
C ILE A 101 -39.79 15.78 12.74
N THR A 102 -39.56 16.21 13.98
CA THR A 102 -38.72 17.39 14.31
C THR A 102 -37.58 17.06 15.27
N ARG A 103 -37.58 15.87 15.90
CA ARG A 103 -36.59 15.50 16.92
C ARG A 103 -35.26 15.05 16.30
N ASP A 104 -34.35 16.01 16.13
CA ASP A 104 -32.99 15.87 15.59
C ASP A 104 -32.24 14.60 16.06
N LYS A 105 -32.19 14.34 17.38
CA LYS A 105 -31.47 13.20 17.97
C LYS A 105 -31.99 11.85 17.49
N ASN A 106 -33.29 11.76 17.23
CA ASN A 106 -33.90 10.52 16.76
C ASN A 106 -33.65 10.33 15.27
N VAL A 107 -33.66 11.42 14.49
CA VAL A 107 -33.31 11.38 13.07
C VAL A 107 -31.85 10.98 12.88
N LYS A 108 -30.91 11.54 13.67
CA LYS A 108 -29.49 11.13 13.61
C LYS A 108 -29.31 9.63 13.88
N ARG A 109 -29.98 9.10 14.93
CA ARG A 109 -29.95 7.66 15.25
C ARG A 109 -30.60 6.81 14.16
N ALA A 110 -31.69 7.29 13.55
CA ALA A 110 -32.35 6.59 12.46
C ALA A 110 -31.45 6.54 11.21
N ILE A 111 -30.77 7.64 10.86
CA ILE A 111 -29.80 7.67 9.75
C ILE A 111 -28.67 6.67 9.98
N ASP A 112 -28.13 6.61 11.20
CA ASP A 112 -27.06 5.67 11.58
C ASP A 112 -27.53 4.20 11.46
N ILE A 113 -28.73 3.88 11.93
CA ILE A 113 -29.31 2.53 11.82
C ILE A 113 -29.58 2.16 10.35
N VAL A 114 -30.20 3.06 9.60
CA VAL A 114 -30.57 2.82 8.19
C VAL A 114 -29.33 2.69 7.31
N SER A 115 -28.33 3.56 7.50
CA SER A 115 -27.09 3.46 6.74
C SER A 115 -26.36 2.15 7.03
N ASN A 116 -26.27 1.73 8.29
CA ASN A 116 -25.60 0.48 8.67
C ASN A 116 -26.33 -0.76 8.13
N ASN A 117 -27.66 -0.75 8.13
CA ASN A 117 -28.45 -1.83 7.52
C ASN A 117 -28.26 -1.89 6.00
N ASN A 118 -28.07 -0.72 5.37
CA ASN A 118 -27.83 -0.58 3.93
C ASN A 118 -26.35 -0.29 3.66
N HIS A 119 -25.46 -1.22 3.94
CA HIS A 119 -24.03 -1.04 3.67
C HIS A 119 -23.62 -1.47 2.27
N TYR A 120 -22.49 -0.93 1.81
CA TYR A 120 -21.85 -1.33 0.57
C TYR A 120 -20.33 -1.13 0.67
N HIS A 121 -19.58 -1.90 -0.12
CA HIS A 121 -18.14 -1.70 -0.26
C HIS A 121 -17.84 -1.24 -1.69
N PRO A 122 -17.43 0.01 -1.92
CA PRO A 122 -17.33 0.59 -3.27
C PRO A 122 -16.36 -0.16 -4.18
N ILE A 123 -15.25 -0.65 -3.63
CA ILE A 123 -14.23 -1.40 -4.39
C ILE A 123 -14.72 -2.80 -4.74
N VAL A 124 -15.31 -3.53 -3.79
CA VAL A 124 -15.88 -4.86 -4.05
C VAL A 124 -16.97 -4.76 -5.12
N GLU A 125 -17.89 -3.79 -5.01
CA GLU A 125 -18.91 -3.57 -6.04
C GLU A 125 -18.28 -3.26 -7.42
N LYS A 126 -17.23 -2.42 -7.45
CA LYS A 126 -16.52 -2.13 -8.70
C LYS A 126 -15.83 -3.37 -9.26
N LEU A 127 -15.10 -4.13 -8.45
CA LEU A 127 -14.39 -5.35 -8.86
C LEU A 127 -15.35 -6.42 -9.38
N GLU A 128 -16.45 -6.68 -8.67
CA GLU A 128 -17.51 -7.63 -9.06
C GLU A 128 -18.25 -7.20 -10.33
N SER A 129 -18.24 -5.90 -10.67
CA SER A 129 -18.84 -5.41 -11.91
C SER A 129 -17.96 -5.67 -13.15
N LEU A 130 -16.67 -5.94 -12.97
CA LEU A 130 -15.73 -6.10 -14.07
C LEU A 130 -15.96 -7.42 -14.82
N LYS A 131 -15.71 -7.40 -16.13
CA LYS A 131 -15.78 -8.59 -16.99
C LYS A 131 -14.48 -8.74 -17.74
N TRP A 132 -13.82 -9.86 -17.50
CA TRP A 132 -12.58 -10.18 -18.20
C TRP A 132 -12.88 -10.62 -19.62
N ASP A 133 -12.12 -10.07 -20.56
CA ASP A 133 -12.24 -10.41 -21.99
C ASP A 133 -11.44 -11.66 -22.41
N GLY A 134 -10.73 -12.30 -21.47
CA GLY A 134 -9.93 -13.51 -21.71
C GLY A 134 -8.52 -13.25 -22.20
N VAL A 135 -8.08 -11.99 -22.33
CA VAL A 135 -6.71 -11.64 -22.72
C VAL A 135 -5.88 -11.36 -21.48
N ALA A 136 -4.75 -12.07 -21.35
CA ALA A 136 -3.81 -11.90 -20.25
C ALA A 136 -3.01 -10.60 -20.42
N ARG A 137 -3.17 -9.66 -19.47
CA ARG A 137 -2.59 -8.31 -19.48
C ARG A 137 -1.74 -8.01 -18.26
N VAL A 138 -1.98 -8.68 -17.13
CA VAL A 138 -1.25 -8.43 -15.87
C VAL A 138 0.27 -8.55 -16.05
N ARG A 139 0.74 -9.50 -16.87
CA ARG A 139 2.16 -9.70 -17.19
C ARG A 139 2.83 -8.46 -17.80
N HIS A 140 2.11 -7.72 -18.64
CA HIS A 140 2.65 -6.58 -19.36
C HIS A 140 2.28 -5.25 -18.71
N LEU A 141 1.56 -5.25 -17.58
CA LEU A 141 1.08 -4.03 -16.92
C LEU A 141 2.23 -3.08 -16.54
N LEU A 142 3.21 -3.54 -15.77
CA LEU A 142 4.36 -2.70 -15.39
C LEU A 142 5.34 -2.47 -16.56
N PRO A 143 5.65 -3.46 -17.43
CA PRO A 143 6.48 -3.21 -18.61
C PRO A 143 5.91 -2.12 -19.53
N ARG A 144 4.60 -2.16 -19.81
CA ARG A 144 3.93 -1.23 -20.72
C ARG A 144 3.97 0.22 -20.22
N TYR A 145 3.65 0.44 -18.94
CA TYR A 145 3.47 1.79 -18.40
C TYR A 145 4.68 2.36 -17.63
N LEU A 146 5.53 1.49 -17.08
CA LEU A 146 6.69 1.88 -16.27
C LEU A 146 8.03 1.37 -16.84
N GLY A 147 8.02 0.64 -17.97
CA GLY A 147 9.24 0.20 -18.67
C GLY A 147 10.09 -0.78 -17.87
N THR A 148 9.46 -1.59 -17.02
CA THR A 148 10.14 -2.66 -16.28
C THR A 148 10.58 -3.79 -17.22
N GLU A 149 11.51 -4.65 -16.78
CA GLU A 149 11.78 -5.90 -17.48
C GLU A 149 10.54 -6.79 -17.56
N GLU A 150 10.31 -7.45 -18.69
CA GLU A 150 9.30 -8.49 -18.79
C GLU A 150 9.87 -9.81 -18.26
N SER A 151 9.75 -10.02 -16.95
CA SER A 151 10.24 -11.23 -16.28
C SER A 151 9.17 -11.86 -15.39
N ASP A 152 9.34 -13.15 -15.10
CA ASP A 152 8.42 -13.87 -14.20
C ASP A 152 8.42 -13.29 -12.78
N TYR A 153 9.53 -12.66 -12.37
CA TYR A 153 9.62 -11.93 -11.11
C TYR A 153 8.71 -10.70 -11.09
N VAL A 154 8.75 -9.87 -12.14
CA VAL A 154 7.90 -8.67 -12.23
C VAL A 154 6.43 -9.06 -12.35
N TYR A 155 6.10 -10.09 -13.14
CA TYR A 155 4.75 -10.62 -13.21
C TYR A 155 4.25 -11.09 -11.84
N GLU A 156 5.03 -11.91 -11.14
CA GLU A 156 4.62 -12.45 -9.84
C GLU A 156 4.50 -11.35 -8.78
N ALA A 157 5.39 -10.36 -8.78
CA ALA A 157 5.31 -9.21 -7.90
C ALA A 157 4.03 -8.40 -8.14
N THR A 158 3.69 -8.15 -9.42
CA THR A 158 2.47 -7.44 -9.83
C THR A 158 1.23 -8.24 -9.43
N ARG A 159 1.22 -9.55 -9.72
CA ARG A 159 0.13 -10.46 -9.36
C ARG A 159 -0.10 -10.49 -7.86
N ILE A 160 0.95 -10.67 -7.04
CA ILE A 160 0.85 -10.70 -5.57
C ILE A 160 0.34 -9.36 -5.02
N MET A 161 0.80 -8.24 -5.57
CA MET A 161 0.33 -6.91 -5.17
C MET A 161 -1.17 -6.75 -5.44
N MET A 162 -1.62 -7.04 -6.66
CA MET A 162 -3.04 -6.92 -7.03
C MET A 162 -3.91 -7.94 -6.29
N MET A 163 -3.50 -9.20 -6.22
CA MET A 163 -4.21 -10.24 -5.46
C MET A 163 -4.29 -9.91 -3.97
N GLY A 164 -3.21 -9.35 -3.39
CA GLY A 164 -3.20 -8.88 -2.02
C GLY A 164 -4.17 -7.72 -1.77
N ALA A 165 -4.31 -6.81 -2.74
CA ALA A 165 -5.29 -5.73 -2.69
C ALA A 165 -6.73 -6.25 -2.73
N VAL A 166 -7.02 -7.24 -3.57
CA VAL A 166 -8.32 -7.95 -3.61
C VAL A 166 -8.57 -8.65 -2.27
N GLU A 167 -7.62 -9.45 -1.80
CA GLU A 167 -7.77 -10.20 -0.54
C GLU A 167 -8.02 -9.27 0.67
N ARG A 168 -7.44 -8.06 0.67
CA ARG A 168 -7.64 -7.06 1.73
C ARG A 168 -9.07 -6.53 1.81
N VAL A 169 -9.78 -6.39 0.70
CA VAL A 169 -11.16 -5.87 0.70
C VAL A 169 -12.20 -6.98 0.85
N PHE A 170 -11.94 -8.18 0.32
CA PHE A 170 -12.84 -9.33 0.47
C PHE A 170 -12.69 -10.03 1.83
N ASN A 171 -11.47 -10.06 2.37
CA ASN A 171 -11.16 -10.60 3.70
C ASN A 171 -10.42 -9.55 4.54
N PRO A 172 -11.11 -8.49 5.01
CA PRO A 172 -10.51 -7.44 5.83
C PRO A 172 -9.70 -8.01 7.00
N GLY A 173 -8.48 -7.52 7.14
CA GLY A 173 -7.55 -7.98 8.18
C GLY A 173 -6.83 -9.29 7.88
N CYS A 174 -6.91 -9.81 6.65
CA CYS A 174 -6.03 -10.86 6.17
C CYS A 174 -4.55 -10.51 6.38
N LYS A 175 -3.71 -11.53 6.49
CA LYS A 175 -2.28 -11.32 6.65
C LYS A 175 -1.62 -11.09 5.28
N PHE A 176 -1.28 -9.84 4.99
CA PHE A 176 -0.52 -9.45 3.81
C PHE A 176 0.55 -8.43 4.20
N GLU A 177 1.81 -8.85 4.15
CA GLU A 177 2.98 -8.07 4.62
C GLU A 177 3.88 -7.58 3.48
N TYR A 178 3.59 -7.95 2.23
CA TYR A 178 4.39 -7.57 1.07
C TYR A 178 4.09 -6.13 0.65
N MET A 179 5.14 -5.43 0.25
CA MET A 179 5.12 -4.06 -0.24
C MET A 179 5.98 -4.01 -1.50
N VAL A 180 5.34 -3.80 -2.65
CA VAL A 180 6.06 -3.53 -3.89
C VAL A 180 6.72 -2.16 -3.79
N TRP A 181 7.94 -2.05 -4.27
CA TRP A 181 8.73 -0.84 -4.23
C TRP A 181 9.20 -0.47 -5.63
N LEU A 182 8.62 0.58 -6.19
CA LEU A 182 8.93 1.09 -7.53
C LEU A 182 10.18 1.99 -7.47
N VAL A 183 11.29 1.51 -8.03
CA VAL A 183 12.59 2.19 -8.04
C VAL A 183 12.89 2.73 -9.43
N GLY A 184 13.05 4.04 -9.58
CA GLY A 184 13.52 4.60 -10.86
C GLY A 184 13.36 6.10 -10.93
N GLY A 185 13.84 6.70 -12.02
CA GLY A 185 13.97 8.15 -12.17
C GLY A 185 12.68 8.94 -11.90
N GLN A 186 12.86 10.21 -11.53
CA GLN A 186 11.76 11.17 -11.42
C GLN A 186 11.03 11.30 -12.77
N GLY A 187 9.71 11.43 -12.72
CA GLY A 187 8.89 11.59 -13.93
C GLY A 187 8.59 10.29 -14.68
N ALA A 188 8.95 9.12 -14.15
CA ALA A 188 8.58 7.81 -14.72
C ALA A 188 7.08 7.44 -14.54
N GLY A 189 6.22 8.36 -14.11
CA GLY A 189 4.78 8.10 -13.97
C GLY A 189 4.34 7.26 -12.77
N LYS A 190 5.23 6.86 -11.85
CA LYS A 190 4.95 5.96 -10.70
C LYS A 190 3.67 6.30 -9.92
N SER A 191 3.58 7.51 -9.36
CA SER A 191 2.41 7.93 -8.56
C SER A 191 1.13 8.06 -9.39
N SER A 192 1.24 8.49 -10.65
CA SER A 192 0.10 8.55 -11.57
C SER A 192 -0.42 7.15 -11.92
N PHE A 193 0.49 6.21 -12.16
CA PHE A 193 0.14 4.81 -12.39
C PHE A 193 -0.58 4.22 -11.18
N LEU A 194 -0.06 4.41 -9.96
CA LEU A 194 -0.71 3.90 -8.74
C LEU A 194 -2.09 4.53 -8.50
N ARG A 195 -2.25 5.82 -8.80
CA ARG A 195 -3.55 6.50 -8.75
C ARG A 195 -4.55 5.94 -9.78
N PHE A 196 -4.10 5.54 -10.97
CA PHE A 196 -4.98 4.90 -11.93
C PHE A 196 -5.24 3.43 -11.60
N LEU A 197 -4.28 2.76 -10.95
CA LEU A 197 -4.42 1.38 -10.49
C LEU A 197 -5.60 1.23 -9.53
N THR A 198 -5.96 2.25 -8.75
CA THR A 198 -7.14 2.19 -7.88
C THR A 198 -8.47 2.28 -8.61
N MET A 199 -8.50 2.53 -9.94
CA MET A 199 -9.70 2.78 -10.77
C MET A 199 -10.46 4.08 -10.42
N ASP A 200 -10.62 4.40 -9.13
CA ASP A 200 -11.11 5.69 -8.64
C ASP A 200 -9.98 6.42 -7.88
N ASN A 201 -9.78 7.71 -8.19
CA ASN A 201 -8.75 8.51 -7.58
C ASN A 201 -9.00 8.72 -6.07
N GLU A 202 -10.25 8.64 -5.61
CA GLU A 202 -10.60 8.76 -4.18
C GLU A 202 -10.05 7.60 -3.33
N TRP A 203 -9.72 6.46 -3.94
CA TRP A 203 -9.18 5.29 -3.23
C TRP A 203 -7.64 5.27 -3.20
N PHE A 204 -6.99 6.31 -3.70
CA PHE A 204 -5.53 6.46 -3.68
C PHE A 204 -5.09 7.54 -2.69
N SER A 205 -3.98 7.31 -1.99
CA SER A 205 -3.37 8.31 -1.10
C SER A 205 -1.85 8.23 -1.12
N ASP A 206 -1.19 9.38 -1.13
CA ASP A 206 0.27 9.55 -0.99
C ASP A 206 0.65 10.42 0.24
N ASP A 207 -0.31 10.67 1.14
CA ASP A 207 -0.13 11.55 2.31
C ASP A 207 0.48 10.84 3.53
N LEU A 208 0.73 9.53 3.43
CA LEU A 208 1.31 8.75 4.54
C LEU A 208 2.83 8.93 4.63
N ARG A 209 3.25 10.02 5.26
CA ARG A 209 4.68 10.38 5.44
C ARG A 209 5.32 9.89 6.74
N LYS A 210 4.51 9.64 7.78
CA LYS A 210 4.96 9.28 9.13
C LYS A 210 4.05 8.21 9.72
N LEU A 211 4.65 7.16 10.28
CA LEU A 211 3.96 5.99 10.83
C LEU A 211 3.66 6.11 12.34
N ASP A 212 4.25 7.08 13.00
CA ASP A 212 4.10 7.38 14.43
C ASP A 212 3.02 8.45 14.71
N ASP A 213 2.35 8.96 13.67
CA ASP A 213 1.31 9.99 13.79
C ASP A 213 0.01 9.38 14.38
N GLU A 214 -0.56 10.04 15.40
CA GLU A 214 -1.82 9.62 16.03
C GLU A 214 -2.99 9.60 15.04
N ASN A 215 -2.86 10.29 13.90
CA ASN A 215 -3.85 10.35 12.82
C ASN A 215 -3.57 9.39 11.65
N VAL A 216 -2.60 8.47 11.76
CA VAL A 216 -2.29 7.49 10.70
C VAL A 216 -3.52 6.76 10.21
N PHE A 217 -4.43 6.38 11.12
CA PHE A 217 -5.69 5.73 10.73
C PHE A 217 -6.53 6.59 9.78
N ARG A 218 -6.63 7.91 10.01
CA ARG A 218 -7.40 8.80 9.12
C ARG A 218 -6.80 8.93 7.73
N LYS A 219 -5.48 8.77 7.62
CA LYS A 219 -4.78 8.78 6.33
C LYS A 219 -4.97 7.47 5.56
N ILE A 220 -5.24 6.37 6.27
CA ILE A 220 -5.55 5.07 5.67
C ILE A 220 -7.03 4.96 5.29
N GLN A 221 -7.91 5.41 6.18
CA GLN A 221 -9.37 5.27 6.05
C GLN A 221 -9.87 5.78 4.71
N GLY A 222 -10.65 4.97 3.99
CA GLY A 222 -11.19 5.33 2.67
C GLY A 222 -10.26 5.06 1.49
N HIS A 223 -9.01 4.61 1.71
CA HIS A 223 -8.05 4.36 0.63
C HIS A 223 -7.72 2.87 0.50
N TRP A 224 -7.49 2.43 -0.74
CA TRP A 224 -7.17 1.04 -1.10
C TRP A 224 -5.68 0.82 -1.33
N ILE A 225 -5.05 1.75 -2.05
CA ILE A 225 -3.62 1.73 -2.35
C ILE A 225 -3.03 3.01 -1.79
N ILE A 226 -2.08 2.85 -0.89
CA ILE A 226 -1.38 3.97 -0.25
C ILE A 226 0.07 3.96 -0.71
N GLU A 227 0.46 5.01 -1.42
CA GLU A 227 1.84 5.26 -1.80
C GLU A 227 2.62 5.82 -0.60
N MET A 228 3.74 5.18 -0.26
CA MET A 228 4.70 5.68 0.71
C MET A 228 5.89 6.28 -0.04
N ALA A 229 5.69 7.48 -0.58
CA ALA A 229 6.69 8.18 -1.39
C ALA A 229 7.87 8.64 -0.53
N GLU A 230 9.10 8.35 -0.98
CA GLU A 230 10.36 8.90 -0.45
C GLU A 230 10.66 8.63 1.04
N MET A 231 9.81 7.88 1.74
CA MET A 231 9.93 7.68 3.19
C MET A 231 11.25 6.98 3.58
N LEU A 232 11.80 6.12 2.71
CA LEU A 232 13.01 5.34 3.00
C LEU A 232 14.34 6.02 2.66
N ALA A 233 14.37 7.11 1.87
CA ALA A 233 15.63 7.76 1.48
C ALA A 233 16.39 8.39 2.67
N THR A 234 15.77 8.44 3.85
CA THR A 234 16.37 8.94 5.10
C THR A 234 16.29 7.93 6.26
N CYS A 235 15.94 6.67 5.99
CA CYS A 235 15.62 5.69 7.02
C CYS A 235 16.85 4.91 7.52
N ASN A 236 17.07 4.98 8.84
CA ASN A 236 17.96 4.07 9.55
C ASN A 236 17.25 2.72 9.81
N ALA A 237 17.99 1.71 10.30
CA ALA A 237 17.45 0.36 10.56
C ALA A 237 16.18 0.36 11.45
N ARG A 238 16.06 1.31 12.38
CA ARG A 238 14.88 1.45 13.25
C ARG A 238 13.61 1.79 12.47
N SER A 239 13.69 2.70 11.51
CA SER A 239 12.54 3.07 10.68
C SER A 239 12.06 1.90 9.81
N VAL A 240 12.96 1.01 9.38
CA VAL A 240 12.57 -0.22 8.67
C VAL A 240 11.86 -1.21 9.58
N GLU A 241 12.31 -1.38 10.82
CA GLU A 241 11.59 -2.20 11.80
C GLU A 241 10.18 -1.65 12.08
N GLU A 242 10.03 -0.32 12.15
CA GLU A 242 8.74 0.35 12.31
C GLU A 242 7.82 0.12 11.10
N ILE A 243 8.33 0.25 9.86
CA ILE A 243 7.59 -0.08 8.64
C ILE A 243 7.20 -1.55 8.63
N LYS A 244 8.11 -2.45 8.95
CA LYS A 244 7.88 -3.90 9.03
C LYS A 244 6.77 -4.24 10.03
N SER A 245 6.83 -3.63 11.21
CA SER A 245 5.80 -3.76 12.24
C SER A 245 4.46 -3.24 11.72
N PHE A 246 4.47 -2.06 11.09
CA PHE A 246 3.28 -1.45 10.52
C PHE A 246 2.64 -2.30 9.42
N LEU A 247 3.40 -2.78 8.43
CA LEU A 247 2.94 -3.68 7.37
C LEU A 247 2.34 -4.99 7.92
N SER A 248 2.86 -5.47 9.05
CA SER A 248 2.40 -6.72 9.69
C SER A 248 1.08 -6.58 10.45
N ARG A 249 0.59 -5.36 10.71
CA ARG A 249 -0.70 -5.15 11.40
C ARG A 249 -1.86 -5.65 10.53
N GLN A 250 -2.80 -6.32 11.18
CA GLN A 250 -4.04 -6.82 10.57
C GLN A 250 -5.25 -5.91 10.86
N SER A 251 -5.16 -5.11 11.91
CA SER A 251 -6.19 -4.14 12.27
C SER A 251 -5.57 -2.89 12.89
N GLU A 252 -6.32 -1.80 12.80
CA GLU A 252 -6.05 -0.55 13.51
C GLU A 252 -7.12 -0.35 14.58
N THR A 253 -6.70 -0.24 15.84
CA THR A 253 -7.59 0.21 16.91
C THR A 253 -7.57 1.74 16.90
N TYR A 254 -8.67 2.37 16.48
CA TYR A 254 -8.80 3.82 16.46
C TYR A 254 -10.13 4.27 17.04
N LYS A 255 -10.11 5.37 17.78
CA LYS A 255 -11.31 6.04 18.26
C LYS A 255 -11.58 7.26 17.39
N VAL A 256 -12.63 7.22 16.56
CA VAL A 256 -13.03 8.42 15.80
C VAL A 256 -13.49 9.48 16.79
N PRO A 257 -13.20 10.78 16.56
CA PRO A 257 -13.84 11.83 17.33
C PRO A 257 -15.34 11.61 17.40
N TYR A 258 -15.92 11.88 18.57
CA TYR A 258 -17.36 11.73 18.84
C TYR A 258 -17.88 10.29 18.99
N GLU A 259 -17.10 9.26 18.64
CA GLU A 259 -17.42 7.88 19.05
C GLU A 259 -17.15 7.69 20.54
N THR A 260 -18.03 6.93 21.20
CA THR A 260 -17.88 6.66 22.64
C THR A 260 -16.87 5.53 22.89
N HIS A 261 -16.83 4.55 21.97
CA HIS A 261 -16.03 3.34 22.09
C HIS A 261 -14.99 3.28 20.97
N PRO A 262 -13.73 2.90 21.26
CA PRO A 262 -12.80 2.53 20.22
C PRO A 262 -13.29 1.27 19.51
N GLU A 263 -13.00 1.18 18.22
CA GLU A 263 -13.37 0.05 17.37
C GLU A 263 -12.09 -0.52 16.72
N ASP A 264 -12.00 -1.84 16.65
CA ASP A 264 -10.97 -2.52 15.88
C ASP A 264 -11.38 -2.54 14.42
N ARG A 265 -10.58 -1.88 13.58
CA ARG A 265 -10.87 -1.78 12.15
C ARG A 265 -9.92 -2.67 11.38
N PRO A 266 -10.40 -3.76 10.78
CA PRO A 266 -9.55 -4.64 10.00
C PRO A 266 -9.01 -3.91 8.78
N ARG A 267 -7.73 -4.11 8.48
CA ARG A 267 -7.04 -3.40 7.40
C ARG A 267 -7.51 -3.89 6.03
N GLN A 268 -7.93 -2.93 5.21
CA GLN A 268 -8.47 -3.12 3.85
C GLN A 268 -7.56 -2.57 2.73
N CYS A 269 -6.44 -1.93 3.07
CA CYS A 269 -5.52 -1.33 2.12
C CYS A 269 -4.22 -2.12 1.95
N ILE A 270 -3.52 -1.85 0.85
CA ILE A 270 -2.11 -2.25 0.62
C ILE A 270 -1.22 -1.02 0.54
N PHE A 271 0.08 -1.22 0.74
CA PHE A 271 1.10 -0.18 0.67
C PHE A 271 2.02 -0.44 -0.51
N VAL A 272 2.36 0.62 -1.23
CA VAL A 272 3.34 0.59 -2.31
C VAL A 272 4.37 1.67 -2.06
N GLY A 273 5.65 1.32 -2.16
CA GLY A 273 6.73 2.27 -2.03
C GLY A 273 7.13 2.83 -3.38
N SER A 274 7.62 4.06 -3.38
CA SER A 274 8.27 4.64 -4.54
C SER A 274 9.55 5.35 -4.12
N SER A 275 10.61 5.20 -4.91
CA SER A 275 11.88 5.86 -4.69
C SER A 275 12.55 6.20 -6.01
N ASN A 276 13.29 7.30 -6.01
CA ASN A 276 14.20 7.65 -7.09
C ASN A 276 15.61 7.10 -6.87
N ASN A 277 15.94 6.68 -5.65
CA ASN A 277 17.21 6.05 -5.29
C ASN A 277 17.05 4.52 -5.18
N ALA A 278 18.00 3.78 -5.74
CA ALA A 278 18.09 2.33 -5.60
C ALA A 278 18.52 1.90 -4.20
N ASP A 279 19.28 2.73 -3.49
CA ASP A 279 19.84 2.44 -2.16
C ASP A 279 18.84 2.77 -1.04
N PHE A 280 17.65 2.16 -1.09
CA PHE A 280 16.57 2.46 -0.15
C PHE A 280 16.43 1.46 0.99
N LEU A 281 17.03 0.27 0.88
CA LEU A 281 16.93 -0.79 1.89
C LEU A 281 18.14 -0.75 2.84
N PRO A 282 18.02 -0.27 4.09
CA PRO A 282 19.13 -0.37 5.04
C PRO A 282 19.50 -1.83 5.31
N PHE A 283 20.75 -2.02 5.71
CA PHE A 283 21.30 -3.32 6.08
C PHE A 283 20.56 -3.89 7.29
N ASP A 284 19.67 -4.86 7.06
CA ASP A 284 18.85 -5.46 8.11
C ASP A 284 19.17 -6.94 8.29
N ARG A 285 19.63 -7.29 9.50
CA ARG A 285 19.99 -8.65 9.92
C ARG A 285 18.78 -9.60 10.03
N SER A 286 17.57 -9.07 10.15
CA SER A 286 16.30 -9.83 10.18
C SER A 286 15.77 -10.18 8.78
N GLY A 287 16.36 -9.61 7.73
CA GLY A 287 16.01 -9.82 6.32
C GLY A 287 14.87 -8.92 5.82
N ASN A 288 14.93 -8.53 4.55
CA ASN A 288 14.04 -7.54 3.92
C ASN A 288 12.89 -8.14 3.10
N ARG A 289 12.48 -9.39 3.40
CA ARG A 289 11.47 -10.17 2.64
C ARG A 289 10.15 -9.46 2.30
N ARG A 290 9.78 -8.43 3.06
CA ARG A 290 8.53 -7.67 2.88
C ARG A 290 8.61 -6.65 1.75
N PHE A 291 9.82 -6.27 1.32
CA PHE A 291 10.03 -5.28 0.27
C PHE A 291 10.35 -5.97 -1.05
N ILE A 292 9.56 -5.67 -2.08
CA ILE A 292 9.73 -6.25 -3.42
C ILE A 292 10.18 -5.14 -4.37
N PRO A 293 11.51 -4.95 -4.55
CA PRO A 293 12.02 -3.93 -5.47
C PRO A 293 11.67 -4.27 -6.93
N ILE A 294 11.18 -3.28 -7.66
CA ILE A 294 10.93 -3.33 -9.10
C ILE A 294 11.55 -2.08 -9.72
N PHE A 295 12.52 -2.28 -10.61
CA PHE A 295 13.16 -1.19 -11.33
C PHE A 295 12.32 -0.75 -12.51
N VAL A 296 12.05 0.55 -12.58
CA VAL A 296 11.27 1.21 -13.63
C VAL A 296 12.19 2.08 -14.47
N ASP A 297 11.93 2.11 -15.77
CA ASP A 297 12.74 2.85 -16.75
C ASP A 297 11.81 3.54 -17.75
N LYS A 298 11.69 4.86 -17.62
CA LYS A 298 10.78 5.66 -18.45
C LYS A 298 11.07 5.52 -19.95
N ASP A 299 12.33 5.26 -20.33
CA ASP A 299 12.75 5.22 -21.73
C ASP A 299 12.39 3.87 -22.38
N LYS A 300 12.05 2.86 -21.57
CA LYS A 300 11.58 1.54 -22.01
C LYS A 300 10.06 1.39 -21.93
N ALA A 301 9.35 2.33 -21.33
CA ALA A 301 7.90 2.29 -21.25
C ALA A 301 7.31 2.46 -22.66
N GLU A 302 6.34 1.62 -23.01
CA GLU A 302 5.63 1.72 -24.29
C GLU A 302 4.77 2.98 -24.35
N HIS A 303 4.12 3.30 -23.22
CA HIS A 303 3.25 4.46 -23.06
C HIS A 303 3.44 5.08 -21.69
N HIS A 304 3.48 6.41 -21.63
CA HIS A 304 3.42 7.08 -20.33
C HIS A 304 1.98 6.99 -19.78
N PRO A 305 1.75 6.71 -18.47
CA PRO A 305 0.38 6.55 -17.94
C PRO A 305 -0.56 7.73 -18.20
N LEU A 306 -0.01 8.95 -18.31
CA LEU A 306 -0.76 10.19 -18.58
C LEU A 306 -0.91 10.53 -20.07
N GLU A 307 -0.34 9.73 -20.98
CA GLU A 307 -0.42 9.99 -22.42
C GLU A 307 -1.85 9.78 -22.94
N ASP A 308 -2.49 8.69 -22.50
CA ASP A 308 -3.89 8.37 -22.76
C ASP A 308 -4.50 7.77 -21.47
N GLU A 309 -5.19 8.61 -20.70
CA GLU A 309 -5.78 8.19 -19.43
C GLU A 309 -6.93 7.18 -19.63
N ASP A 310 -7.71 7.30 -20.71
CA ASP A 310 -8.83 6.42 -20.98
C ASP A 310 -8.33 5.03 -21.37
N GLU A 311 -7.31 4.93 -22.23
CA GLU A 311 -6.64 3.66 -22.54
C GLU A 311 -6.06 3.02 -21.28
N THR A 312 -5.33 3.80 -20.47
CA THR A 312 -4.68 3.30 -19.26
C THR A 312 -5.70 2.76 -18.26
N ARG A 313 -6.81 3.47 -18.04
CA ARG A 313 -7.90 3.02 -17.16
C ARG A 313 -8.55 1.75 -17.68
N ASN A 314 -8.85 1.67 -18.97
CA ASN A 314 -9.46 0.47 -19.57
C ASN A 314 -8.53 -0.75 -19.47
N TYR A 315 -7.22 -0.56 -19.69
CA TYR A 315 -6.23 -1.62 -19.55
C TYR A 315 -6.14 -2.12 -18.10
N ILE A 316 -6.09 -1.20 -17.13
CA ILE A 316 -6.09 -1.50 -15.70
C ILE A 316 -7.36 -2.23 -15.27
N GLU A 317 -8.54 -1.80 -15.72
CA GLU A 317 -9.80 -2.49 -15.45
C GLU A 317 -9.78 -3.93 -15.95
N GLN A 318 -9.22 -4.19 -17.15
CA GLN A 318 -9.05 -5.55 -17.65
C GLN A 318 -8.02 -6.37 -16.85
N CYS A 319 -6.97 -5.73 -16.32
CA CYS A 319 -6.03 -6.42 -15.42
C CYS A 319 -6.69 -6.80 -14.09
N TRP A 320 -7.51 -5.92 -13.53
CA TRP A 320 -8.32 -6.26 -12.35
C TRP A 320 -9.32 -7.37 -12.65
N ALA A 321 -9.96 -7.35 -13.82
CA ALA A 321 -10.87 -8.40 -14.24
C ALA A 321 -10.15 -9.77 -14.36
N GLU A 322 -8.93 -9.79 -14.90
CA GLU A 322 -8.08 -10.99 -14.94
C GLU A 322 -7.76 -11.51 -13.53
N ILE A 323 -7.38 -10.62 -12.61
CA ILE A 323 -7.11 -10.99 -11.20
C ILE A 323 -8.37 -11.52 -10.51
N MET A 324 -9.53 -10.91 -10.77
CA MET A 324 -10.81 -11.39 -10.22
C MET A 324 -11.20 -12.77 -10.76
N ASP A 325 -10.95 -13.05 -12.04
CA ASP A 325 -11.14 -14.40 -12.60
C ASP A 325 -10.24 -15.44 -11.90
N MET A 326 -8.96 -15.10 -11.66
CA MET A 326 -8.05 -15.95 -10.87
C MET A 326 -8.57 -16.18 -9.44
N TYR A 327 -9.05 -15.11 -8.79
CA TYR A 327 -9.61 -15.14 -7.44
C TYR A 327 -10.82 -16.07 -7.35
N HIS A 328 -11.83 -15.89 -8.21
CA HIS A 328 -13.05 -16.70 -8.21
C HIS A 328 -12.79 -18.17 -8.55
N ARG A 329 -11.84 -18.46 -9.44
CA ARG A 329 -11.44 -19.83 -9.78
C ARG A 329 -10.57 -20.49 -8.71
N GLY A 330 -10.03 -19.72 -7.77
CA GLY A 330 -9.07 -20.19 -6.77
C GLY A 330 -7.73 -20.64 -7.37
N VAL A 331 -7.37 -20.14 -8.55
CA VAL A 331 -6.13 -20.46 -9.25
C VAL A 331 -5.15 -19.32 -9.08
N ASN A 332 -3.89 -19.62 -8.76
CA ASN A 332 -2.85 -18.60 -8.56
C ASN A 332 -3.27 -17.50 -7.55
N THR A 333 -3.90 -17.89 -6.44
CA THR A 333 -4.31 -16.97 -5.36
C THR A 333 -3.30 -16.89 -4.21
N LYS A 334 -2.23 -17.69 -4.27
CA LYS A 334 -1.19 -17.69 -3.24
C LYS A 334 -0.52 -16.32 -3.17
N LEU A 335 -0.39 -15.77 -1.97
CA LEU A 335 0.27 -14.49 -1.72
C LEU A 335 1.73 -14.66 -1.33
N VAL A 336 2.42 -15.67 -1.85
CA VAL A 336 3.83 -15.98 -1.53
C VAL A 336 4.57 -16.34 -2.82
N PHE A 337 5.84 -15.91 -2.90
CA PHE A 337 6.72 -16.32 -3.98
C PHE A 337 7.02 -17.82 -3.92
N ASN A 338 7.24 -18.41 -5.09
CA ASN A 338 7.83 -19.75 -5.17
C ASN A 338 9.32 -19.70 -4.76
N LYS A 339 9.96 -20.86 -4.64
CA LYS A 339 11.36 -20.94 -4.17
C LYS A 339 12.33 -20.19 -5.10
N GLU A 340 12.20 -20.39 -6.40
CA GLU A 340 13.09 -19.78 -7.42
C GLU A 340 12.98 -18.26 -7.45
N LEU A 341 11.75 -17.72 -7.45
CA LEU A 341 11.52 -16.29 -7.42
C LEU A 341 11.86 -15.66 -6.07
N THR A 342 11.84 -16.45 -4.98
CA THR A 342 12.35 -16.01 -3.66
C THR A 342 13.87 -15.77 -3.71
N GLU A 343 14.62 -16.63 -4.42
CA GLU A 343 16.07 -16.44 -4.61
C GLU A 343 16.35 -15.17 -5.42
N LYS A 344 15.60 -14.95 -6.51
CA LYS A 344 15.67 -13.70 -7.31
C LYS A 344 15.26 -12.46 -6.50
N LEU A 345 14.25 -12.56 -5.64
CA LEU A 345 13.86 -11.49 -4.73
C LEU A 345 15.01 -11.10 -3.78
N ILE A 346 15.71 -12.09 -3.21
CA ILE A 346 16.84 -11.85 -2.32
C ILE A 346 17.98 -11.16 -3.07
N GLU A 347 18.26 -11.58 -4.31
CA GLU A 347 19.26 -10.94 -5.17
C GLU A 347 18.90 -9.48 -5.46
N MET A 348 17.66 -9.20 -5.88
CA MET A 348 17.21 -7.84 -6.15
C MET A 348 17.23 -6.95 -4.90
N GLN A 349 16.93 -7.51 -3.72
CA GLN A 349 17.03 -6.78 -2.45
C GLN A 349 18.47 -6.40 -2.10
N LYS A 350 19.45 -7.27 -2.39
CA LYS A 350 20.87 -6.96 -2.17
C LYS A 350 21.32 -5.78 -3.03
N ASN A 351 20.86 -5.73 -4.29
CA ASN A 351 21.17 -4.63 -5.21
C ASN A 351 20.54 -3.29 -4.81
N CYS A 352 19.61 -3.28 -3.84
CA CYS A 352 18.97 -2.09 -3.29
C CYS A 352 19.46 -1.73 -1.88
N MET A 353 20.42 -2.48 -1.35
CA MET A 353 21.10 -2.12 -0.11
C MET A 353 22.22 -1.14 -0.47
N PRO A 354 22.33 0.00 0.24
CA PRO A 354 23.50 0.85 0.07
C PRO A 354 24.75 0.01 0.32
N GLU A 355 25.78 0.21 -0.50
CA GLU A 355 27.13 -0.21 -0.13
C GLU A 355 27.40 0.41 1.24
N ASP A 356 27.60 -0.43 2.25
CA ASP A 356 27.95 0.05 3.57
C ASP A 356 29.25 0.85 3.39
N THR A 357 29.19 2.15 3.69
CA THR A 357 30.34 3.04 3.55
C THR A 357 31.52 2.47 4.32
N LYS A 358 31.25 1.73 5.40
CA LYS A 358 32.25 0.98 6.14
C LYS A 358 32.80 -0.23 5.39
N VAL A 359 32.00 -0.97 4.63
CA VAL A 359 32.48 -2.06 3.77
C VAL A 359 33.43 -1.50 2.71
N GLY A 360 33.07 -0.39 2.04
CA GLY A 360 33.96 0.25 1.06
C GLY A 360 35.26 0.78 1.68
N ILE A 361 35.18 1.42 2.85
CA ILE A 361 36.36 1.92 3.59
C ILE A 361 37.24 0.75 4.06
N ILE A 362 36.65 -0.30 4.62
CA ILE A 362 37.37 -1.51 5.04
C ILE A 362 38.00 -2.18 3.82
N GLY A 363 37.27 -2.33 2.71
CA GLY A 363 37.77 -2.92 1.47
C GLY A 363 39.00 -2.19 0.93
N ASN A 364 38.92 -0.86 0.81
CA ASN A 364 40.07 -0.04 0.39
C ASN A 364 41.27 -0.21 1.35
N PHE A 365 41.04 -0.26 2.66
CA PHE A 365 42.10 -0.53 3.62
C PHE A 365 42.70 -1.94 3.44
N LEU A 366 41.88 -2.97 3.24
CA LEU A 366 42.35 -4.35 3.05
C LEU A 366 43.07 -4.56 1.71
N GLU A 367 42.75 -3.78 0.68
CA GLU A 367 43.46 -3.79 -0.61
C GLU A 367 44.79 -3.03 -0.56
N THR A 368 44.87 -1.96 0.24
CA THR A 368 46.06 -1.10 0.34
C THR A 368 47.04 -1.53 1.45
N THR A 369 46.63 -2.41 2.36
CA THR A 369 47.49 -2.88 3.46
C THR A 369 48.38 -4.05 3.05
N ASP A 370 49.68 -3.92 3.32
CA ASP A 370 50.68 -4.99 3.16
C ASP A 370 50.66 -6.03 4.31
N GLU A 371 49.73 -5.88 5.25
CA GLU A 371 49.67 -6.71 6.46
C GLU A 371 48.94 -8.03 6.19
N ASP A 372 49.56 -9.14 6.60
CA ASP A 372 48.97 -10.49 6.50
C ASP A 372 47.90 -10.75 7.57
N TYR A 373 47.89 -9.94 8.64
CA TYR A 373 47.01 -10.07 9.79
C TYR A 373 46.35 -8.74 10.11
N VAL A 374 45.02 -8.74 10.26
CA VAL A 374 44.25 -7.55 10.66
C VAL A 374 43.33 -7.86 11.85
N CYS A 375 43.06 -6.88 12.70
CA CYS A 375 42.11 -6.99 13.81
C CYS A 375 41.13 -5.82 13.84
N SER A 376 40.06 -5.95 14.63
CA SER A 376 39.02 -4.91 14.70
C SER A 376 39.56 -3.56 15.17
N SER A 377 40.53 -3.53 16.10
CA SER A 377 41.18 -2.29 16.54
C SER A 377 42.03 -1.65 15.44
N MET A 378 42.75 -2.46 14.66
CA MET A 378 43.56 -1.98 13.55
C MET A 378 42.72 -1.40 12.42
N ILE A 379 41.64 -2.10 12.05
CA ILE A 379 40.67 -1.62 11.05
C ILE A 379 39.99 -0.34 11.56
N TYR A 380 39.64 -0.28 12.84
CA TYR A 380 38.99 0.91 13.40
C TYR A 380 39.90 2.15 13.38
N GLU A 381 41.16 1.98 13.75
CA GLU A 381 42.12 3.09 13.74
C GLU A 381 42.52 3.50 12.32
N LEU A 382 42.92 2.54 11.47
CA LEU A 382 43.55 2.82 10.18
C LEU A 382 42.55 3.02 9.05
N ALA A 383 41.44 2.27 9.03
CA ALA A 383 40.43 2.41 7.98
C ALA A 383 39.48 3.57 8.27
N PHE A 384 39.03 3.76 9.52
CA PHE A 384 38.09 4.83 9.88
C PHE A 384 38.75 6.11 10.41
N HIS A 385 40.08 6.19 10.43
CA HIS A 385 40.85 7.37 10.90
C HIS A 385 40.53 7.81 12.35
N HIS A 386 40.14 6.86 13.21
CA HIS A 386 39.96 7.10 14.64
C HIS A 386 41.29 6.90 15.40
N GLU A 387 42.21 7.84 15.22
CA GLU A 387 43.55 7.77 15.83
C GLU A 387 43.48 7.64 17.36
N ASN A 388 44.16 6.63 17.90
CA ASN A 388 44.25 6.34 19.35
C ASN A 388 42.92 6.06 20.08
N GLU A 389 41.85 5.68 19.39
CA GLU A 389 40.60 5.22 20.01
C GLU A 389 40.42 3.71 19.89
N GLU A 390 39.99 3.06 20.97
CA GLU A 390 39.54 1.67 20.90
C GLU A 390 38.07 1.59 20.47
N PRO A 391 37.72 0.70 19.52
CA PRO A 391 36.33 0.52 19.10
C PRO A 391 35.47 0.05 20.26
N LYS A 392 34.27 0.63 20.41
CA LYS A 392 33.28 0.13 21.38
C LYS A 392 32.87 -1.30 21.03
N PRO A 393 32.30 -2.07 21.98
CA PRO A 393 31.92 -3.47 21.73
C PRO A 393 30.95 -3.67 20.56
N TYR A 394 30.07 -2.72 20.28
CA TYR A 394 29.16 -2.81 19.13
C TYR A 394 29.88 -2.56 17.79
N GLU A 395 30.88 -1.67 17.77
CA GLU A 395 31.69 -1.33 16.58
C GLU A 395 32.63 -2.48 16.22
N SER A 396 33.27 -3.09 17.23
CA SER A 396 34.06 -4.32 17.04
C SER A 396 33.19 -5.46 16.49
N LYS A 397 31.95 -5.60 16.97
CA LYS A 397 31.01 -6.62 16.49
C LYS A 397 30.54 -6.35 15.05
N GLU A 398 30.41 -5.08 14.69
CA GLU A 398 30.03 -4.60 13.35
C GLU A 398 31.16 -4.86 12.34
N ILE A 399 32.38 -4.41 12.61
CA ILE A 399 33.58 -4.71 11.80
C ILE A 399 33.73 -6.21 11.62
N GLY A 400 33.59 -6.97 12.72
CA GLY A 400 33.70 -8.41 12.64
C GLY A 400 32.59 -9.09 11.83
N SER A 401 31.41 -8.47 11.72
CA SER A 401 30.35 -8.95 10.84
C SER A 401 30.66 -8.68 9.38
N ILE A 402 31.18 -7.48 9.08
CA ILE A 402 31.59 -7.07 7.73
C ILE A 402 32.68 -8.02 7.20
N MET A 403 33.75 -8.22 7.98
CA MET A 403 34.85 -9.12 7.62
C MET A 403 34.38 -10.56 7.34
N ARG A 404 33.38 -11.05 8.09
CA ARG A 404 32.85 -12.42 7.91
C ARG A 404 31.91 -12.56 6.71
N ASN A 405 31.17 -11.51 6.36
CA ASN A 405 30.14 -11.59 5.33
C ASN A 405 30.70 -11.24 3.96
N GLU A 406 31.44 -10.13 3.86
CA GLU A 406 31.86 -9.55 2.59
C GLU A 406 33.26 -10.01 2.16
N PHE A 407 34.17 -10.23 3.13
CA PHE A 407 35.59 -10.52 2.85
C PHE A 407 36.01 -11.95 3.18
N SER A 408 35.05 -12.86 3.37
CA SER A 408 35.33 -14.25 3.74
C SER A 408 36.04 -15.07 2.66
N ASN A 409 36.02 -14.62 1.41
CA ASN A 409 36.73 -15.27 0.31
C ASN A 409 38.24 -15.09 0.43
N ASP A 410 38.70 -13.89 0.81
CA ASP A 410 40.12 -13.50 0.83
C ASP A 410 40.73 -13.50 2.25
N TRP A 411 39.90 -13.52 3.29
CA TRP A 411 40.34 -13.46 4.69
C TRP A 411 39.74 -14.59 5.55
N GLU A 412 40.57 -15.21 6.39
CA GLU A 412 40.18 -16.27 7.33
C GLU A 412 40.20 -15.77 8.77
N GLN A 413 39.17 -16.09 9.56
CA GLN A 413 39.10 -15.66 10.96
C GLN A 413 40.02 -16.49 11.87
N ILE A 414 40.79 -15.81 12.72
CA ILE A 414 41.70 -16.44 13.69
C ILE A 414 41.28 -16.16 15.13
N SER A 415 41.50 -17.15 16.00
CA SER A 415 41.05 -17.15 17.40
C SER A 415 41.94 -16.31 18.32
N SER A 416 43.21 -16.11 17.97
CA SER A 416 44.16 -15.28 18.71
C SER A 416 45.39 -14.98 17.85
N HIS A 417 45.83 -13.72 17.84
CA HIS A 417 47.10 -13.28 17.27
C HIS A 417 47.64 -12.09 18.06
N ARG A 418 48.97 -11.97 18.17
CA ARG A 418 49.61 -10.87 18.89
C ARG A 418 50.05 -9.80 17.89
N PHE A 419 49.33 -8.69 17.87
CA PHE A 419 49.63 -7.50 17.09
C PHE A 419 50.61 -6.60 17.85
N GLU A 420 51.59 -6.03 17.15
CA GLU A 420 52.65 -5.23 17.77
C GLU A 420 52.11 -4.01 18.52
N LYS A 421 51.18 -3.27 17.89
CA LYS A 421 50.54 -2.08 18.46
C LYS A 421 49.29 -2.37 19.30
N TYR A 422 48.57 -3.46 19.02
CA TYR A 422 47.22 -3.71 19.56
C TYR A 422 47.12 -4.87 20.56
N GLY A 423 48.24 -5.53 20.86
CA GLY A 423 48.28 -6.65 21.80
C GLY A 423 47.64 -7.94 21.24
N THR A 424 47.24 -8.83 22.15
CA THR A 424 46.65 -10.13 21.74
C THR A 424 45.16 -9.96 21.46
N GLN A 425 44.76 -10.12 20.21
CA GLN A 425 43.37 -9.96 19.78
C GLN A 425 42.92 -11.11 18.87
N ARG A 426 41.59 -11.26 18.73
CA ARG A 426 41.00 -12.00 17.61
C ARG A 426 41.15 -11.15 16.34
N GLY A 427 41.33 -11.80 15.20
CA GLY A 427 41.55 -11.09 13.95
C GLY A 427 41.24 -11.93 12.73
N TRP A 428 41.80 -11.52 11.60
CA TRP A 428 41.72 -12.20 10.32
C TRP A 428 43.11 -12.30 9.71
N LYS A 429 43.36 -13.42 9.03
CA LYS A 429 44.57 -13.68 8.26
C LYS A 429 44.24 -13.67 6.77
N ARG A 430 45.07 -13.03 5.94
CA ARG A 430 44.93 -13.06 4.48
C ARG A 430 45.14 -14.49 3.97
N LYS A 431 44.24 -14.95 3.10
CA LYS A 431 44.37 -16.21 2.38
C LYS A 431 45.31 -15.96 1.20
N HIS A 432 46.56 -16.37 1.32
CA HIS A 432 47.45 -16.43 0.16
C HIS A 432 46.98 -17.58 -0.75
N ILE A 433 46.57 -17.24 -1.97
CA ILE A 433 46.45 -18.23 -3.04
C ILE A 433 47.88 -18.39 -3.57
N ASP A 434 48.50 -19.54 -3.32
CA ASP A 434 49.78 -19.89 -3.95
C ASP A 434 49.56 -20.10 -5.46
N GLU A 435 49.51 -19.03 -6.24
CA GLU A 435 49.64 -19.09 -7.70
C GLU A 435 51.11 -19.20 -8.10
N PHE A 436 51.78 -20.24 -7.61
CA PHE A 436 52.98 -20.76 -8.26
C PHE A 436 52.89 -22.28 -8.28
N MET A 437 52.46 -22.83 -9.42
CA MET A 437 52.76 -24.23 -9.71
C MET A 437 54.26 -24.34 -9.93
N GLU A 438 54.94 -25.17 -9.14
CA GLU A 438 56.27 -25.66 -9.51
C GLU A 438 56.15 -26.34 -10.87
N VAL A 439 56.76 -25.72 -11.89
CA VAL A 439 56.90 -26.33 -13.20
C VAL A 439 58.10 -27.26 -13.11
N ASP A 440 57.91 -28.52 -13.55
CA ASP A 440 59.00 -29.51 -13.66
C ASP A 440 60.16 -28.94 -14.48
N ASP A 441 61.41 -29.16 -14.05
CA ASP A 441 62.65 -28.59 -14.62
C ASP A 441 62.88 -28.90 -16.12
N ASN A 442 61.99 -29.71 -16.73
CA ASN A 442 62.03 -30.11 -18.13
C ASN A 442 61.04 -29.36 -19.04
N VAL A 443 60.35 -28.32 -18.59
CA VAL A 443 59.48 -27.53 -19.47
C VAL A 443 60.29 -26.44 -20.18
N GLN A 444 60.50 -26.63 -21.48
CA GLN A 444 61.16 -25.67 -22.34
C GLN A 444 60.25 -24.45 -22.55
N LEU A 445 60.70 -23.26 -22.14
CA LEU A 445 59.95 -22.02 -22.26
C LEU A 445 59.97 -21.51 -23.72
N PRO A 446 58.90 -20.80 -24.19
CA PRO A 446 58.75 -20.41 -25.61
C PRO A 446 59.79 -19.40 -26.14
N PHE A 447 60.74 -18.96 -25.31
CA PHE A 447 61.69 -17.90 -25.64
C PHE A 447 63.15 -18.32 -25.55
N ASP A 448 63.44 -19.60 -25.31
CA ASP A 448 64.81 -20.12 -25.40
C ASP A 448 65.09 -20.57 -26.84
N VAL A 449 65.72 -19.67 -27.61
CA VAL A 449 66.40 -19.97 -28.89
C VAL A 449 67.90 -20.02 -28.67
#